data_AF-A0A7U9SFB6-F1
#
_entry.id   AF-A0A7U9SFB6-F1
#
_cell.length_a   1.000
_cell.length_b   1.000
_cell.length_c   1.000
_cell.angle_alpha   90.00
_cell.angle_beta   90.00
_cell.angle_gamma   90.00
#
_symmetry.space_group_name_H-M   'P 1'
#
loop_
_entity.id
_entity.type
_entity.pdbx_description
1 polymer ?
#
loop_
_entity_poly.entity_id
_entity_poly.type
_entity_poly.pdbx_seq_one_letter_code
_entity_poly.pdbx_strand_id
1 'polypeptide(L)'
;MGYTFKLEKNIFMYNHLLTIINEQKSYEAMIESAPAQAETMIIWLEDFKFPLDIVDTVKGEITRWFAAQNVKCIFCNGKGR
;
A
#
# COMPACT_ATOMS: atom_id res chain seq x y z
N MET A 1 2.65 -17.07 5.64
CA MET A 1 1.30 -16.48 5.63
C MET A 1 1.18 -15.69 4.34
N GLY A 2 0.25 -16.07 3.46
CA GLY A 2 0.08 -15.39 2.18
C GLY A 2 -0.77 -14.13 2.34
N TYR A 3 -0.32 -13.01 1.81
CA TYR A 3 -1.14 -11.81 1.65
C TYR A 3 -1.66 -11.75 0.22
N THR A 4 -2.94 -11.43 0.07
CA THR A 4 -3.55 -11.11 -1.22
C THR A 4 -3.70 -9.60 -1.33
N PHE A 5 -3.29 -9.05 -2.47
CA PHE A 5 -3.34 -7.62 -2.75
C PHE A 5 -4.36 -7.33 -3.85
N LYS A 6 -5.17 -6.29 -3.65
CA LYS A 6 -6.04 -5.72 -4.68
C LYS A 6 -5.83 -4.22 -4.72
N LEU A 7 -5.74 -3.67 -5.91
CA LEU A 7 -5.54 -2.23 -6.11
C LEU A 7 -6.61 -1.70 -7.05
N GLU A 8 -7.48 -0.85 -6.51
CA GLU A 8 -8.44 -0.09 -7.30
C GLU A 8 -7.84 1.27 -7.64
N LYS A 9 -7.50 1.45 -8.91
CA LYS A 9 -6.82 2.65 -9.40
C LYS A 9 -7.81 3.79 -9.66
N ASN A 10 -7.29 5.01 -9.55
CA ASN A 10 -7.92 6.28 -9.95
C ASN A 10 -9.29 6.58 -9.31
N ILE A 11 -9.49 6.23 -8.03
CA ILE A 11 -10.72 6.58 -7.29
C ILE A 11 -10.88 8.11 -7.22
N PHE A 12 -9.76 8.82 -7.00
CA PHE A 12 -9.70 10.28 -7.09
C PHE A 12 -8.36 10.71 -7.71
N MET A 13 -8.31 10.81 -9.05
CA MET A 13 -7.13 11.22 -9.80
C MET A 13 -5.92 10.31 -9.52
N TYR A 14 -4.98 10.74 -8.67
CA TYR A 14 -3.81 9.95 -8.28
C TYR A 14 -4.06 9.02 -7.08
N ASN A 15 -5.22 9.09 -6.46
CA ASN A 15 -5.57 8.27 -5.32
C ASN A 15 -6.08 6.88 -5.76
N HIS A 16 -5.65 5.85 -5.05
CA HIS A 16 -6.01 4.46 -5.28
C HIS A 16 -6.37 3.80 -3.94
N LEU A 17 -7.28 2.84 -3.96
CA LEU A 17 -7.54 2.01 -2.78
C LEU A 17 -6.69 0.75 -2.88
N LEU A 18 -5.81 0.56 -1.89
CA LEU A 18 -5.09 -0.69 -1.72
C LEU A 18 -5.78 -1.50 -0.64
N THR A 19 -6.19 -2.71 -1.01
CA THR A 19 -6.76 -3.71 -0.11
C THR A 19 -5.78 -4.85 0.07
N ILE A 20 -5.44 -5.14 1.32
CA ILE A 20 -4.50 -6.19 1.73
C ILE A 20 -5.28 -7.19 2.58
N ILE A 21 -5.36 -8.42 2.12
CA ILE A 21 -6.16 -9.47 2.75
C ILE A 21 -5.22 -10.55 3.26
N ASN A 22 -5.38 -10.93 4.52
CA ASN A 22 -4.85 -12.18 5.05
C ASN A 22 -6.02 -13.10 5.46
N GLU A 23 -5.72 -14.29 5.97
CA GLU A 23 -6.70 -15.35 6.27
C GLU A 23 -7.90 -14.91 7.13
N GLN A 24 -7.79 -13.81 7.89
CA GLN A 24 -8.82 -13.40 8.85
C GLN A 24 -9.25 -11.93 8.72
N LYS A 25 -8.49 -11.07 8.02
CA LYS A 25 -8.69 -9.62 8.02
C LYS A 25 -8.42 -9.00 6.65
N SER A 26 -9.22 -7.98 6.32
CA SER A 26 -8.97 -7.03 5.24
C SER A 26 -8.43 -5.74 5.85
N TYR A 27 -7.37 -5.20 5.26
CA TYR A 27 -6.79 -3.90 5.60
C TYR A 27 -6.83 -3.02 4.37
N GLU A 28 -7.41 -1.84 4.51
CA GLU A 28 -7.72 -0.96 3.40
C GLU A 28 -7.24 0.45 3.73
N ALA A 29 -6.54 1.06 2.78
CA ALA A 29 -6.18 2.47 2.85
C ALA A 29 -6.02 3.08 1.46
N MET A 30 -6.20 4.40 1.41
CA MET A 30 -5.87 5.16 0.23
C MET A 30 -4.36 5.30 0.10
N ILE A 31 -3.86 5.10 -1.12
CA ILE A 31 -2.46 5.36 -1.51
C ILE A 31 -2.45 6.28 -2.71
N GLU A 32 -1.31 6.90 -3.00
CA GLU A 32 -1.20 7.86 -4.09
C GLU A 32 -0.12 7.45 -5.10
N SER A 33 -0.41 7.61 -6.39
CA SER A 33 0.64 7.68 -7.40
C SER A 33 1.42 8.98 -7.22
N ALA A 34 2.74 8.93 -7.33
CA ALA A 34 3.59 10.12 -7.39
C ALA A 34 3.69 10.64 -8.85
N PRO A 35 2.93 11.68 -9.27
CA PRO A 35 2.80 12.05 -10.69
C PRO A 35 4.11 12.58 -11.31
N ALA A 36 5.01 13.12 -10.50
CA ALA A 36 6.29 13.67 -10.94
C ALA A 36 7.45 12.66 -10.89
N GLN A 37 7.21 11.43 -10.45
CA GLN A 37 8.22 10.38 -10.35
C GLN A 37 7.89 9.23 -11.31
N ALA A 38 8.90 8.46 -11.72
CA ALA A 38 8.66 7.17 -12.41
C ALA A 38 7.68 6.31 -11.59
N GLU A 39 6.96 5.36 -12.19
CA GLU A 39 5.88 4.57 -11.55
C GLU A 39 6.15 4.25 -10.06
N THR A 40 5.63 5.11 -9.18
CA THR A 40 5.93 5.10 -7.73
C THR A 40 4.64 5.34 -6.96
N MET A 41 4.42 4.52 -5.94
CA MET A 41 3.30 4.63 -5.00
C MET A 41 3.79 5.21 -3.67
N ILE A 42 3.08 6.22 -3.19
CA ILE A 42 3.22 6.80 -1.86
C ILE A 42 2.22 6.09 -0.93
N ILE A 43 2.73 5.51 0.15
CA ILE A 43 1.97 4.63 1.05
C ILE A 43 2.16 5.10 2.49
N TRP A 44 1.04 5.36 3.18
CA TRP A 44 1.01 5.64 4.62
C TRP A 44 0.57 4.38 5.37
N LEU A 45 1.53 3.66 5.97
CA LEU A 45 1.25 2.36 6.62
C LEU A 45 0.32 2.48 7.83
N GLU A 46 0.33 3.63 8.51
CA GLU A 46 -0.52 3.90 9.67
C GLU A 46 -2.01 3.87 9.32
N ASP A 47 -2.39 4.25 8.09
CA ASP A 47 -3.78 4.32 7.65
C ASP A 47 -4.44 2.94 7.56
N PHE A 48 -3.65 1.88 7.34
CA PHE A 48 -4.13 0.50 7.33
C PHE A 48 -4.43 -0.06 8.72
N LYS A 49 -3.96 0.59 9.79
CA LYS A 49 -4.17 0.18 11.19
C LYS A 49 -3.78 -1.28 11.46
N PHE A 50 -2.63 -1.71 10.92
CA PHE A 50 -2.07 -3.03 11.19
C PHE A 50 -1.74 -3.21 12.68
N PRO A 51 -1.89 -4.44 13.23
CA PRO A 51 -1.20 -4.84 14.45
C PRO A 51 0.31 -4.60 14.35
N LEU A 52 0.92 -4.07 15.42
CA LEU A 52 2.34 -3.67 15.42
C LEU A 52 3.30 -4.83 15.10
N ASP A 53 2.94 -6.05 15.48
CA ASP A 53 3.70 -7.27 15.27
C ASP A 53 3.78 -7.72 13.80
N ILE A 54 2.89 -7.21 12.94
CA ILE A 54 2.87 -7.57 11.50
C ILE A 54 3.35 -6.46 10.56
N VAL A 55 3.58 -5.24 11.06
CA VAL A 55 3.89 -4.05 10.23
C VAL A 55 5.09 -4.29 9.32
N ASP A 56 6.21 -4.77 9.86
CA ASP A 56 7.43 -4.99 9.08
C ASP A 56 7.27 -6.09 8.03
N THR A 57 6.54 -7.15 8.38
CA THR A 57 6.23 -8.24 7.46
C THR A 57 5.38 -7.74 6.30
N VAL A 58 4.29 -7.02 6.58
CA VAL A 58 3.38 -6.48 5.58
C VAL A 58 4.09 -5.45 4.69
N LYS A 59 4.92 -4.58 5.26
CA LYS A 59 5.72 -3.61 4.51
C LYS A 59 6.63 -4.31 3.48
N GLY A 60 7.26 -5.41 3.86
CA GLY A 60 8.06 -6.24 2.96
C GLY A 60 7.24 -6.86 1.82
N GLU A 61 6.05 -7.37 2.13
CA GLU A 61 5.14 -7.96 1.14
C GLU A 61 4.59 -6.91 0.15
N ILE A 62 4.18 -5.73 0.63
CA ILE A 62 3.76 -4.60 -0.22
C ILE A 62 4.87 -4.25 -1.21
N THR A 63 6.11 -4.11 -0.72
CA THR A 63 7.27 -3.77 -1.55
C THR A 63 7.50 -4.80 -2.63
N ARG A 64 7.46 -6.10 -2.28
CA ARG A 64 7.60 -7.20 -3.25
C ARG A 64 6.48 -7.19 -4.30
N TRP A 65 5.25 -6.96 -3.86
CA TRP A 65 4.08 -6.99 -4.74
C TRP A 65 4.11 -5.87 -5.79
N PHE A 66 4.48 -4.64 -5.39
CA PHE A 66 4.65 -3.54 -6.34
C PHE A 66 5.90 -3.69 -7.22
N ALA A 67 7.01 -4.19 -6.68
CA ALA A 67 8.22 -4.42 -7.46
C ALA A 67 7.99 -5.45 -8.59
N ALA A 68 7.17 -6.48 -8.35
CA ALA A 68 6.76 -7.45 -9.39
C ALA A 68 5.97 -6.81 -10.54
N GLN A 69 5.44 -5.61 -10.34
CA GLN A 69 4.72 -4.80 -11.33
C GLN A 69 5.59 -3.68 -11.90
N ASN A 70 6.89 -3.65 -11.60
CA ASN A 70 7.83 -2.55 -11.91
C ASN A 70 7.48 -1.20 -11.27
N VAL A 71 6.70 -1.22 -10.18
CA VAL A 71 6.30 -0.02 -9.43
C VAL A 71 7.16 0.09 -8.16
N LYS A 72 7.67 1.29 -7.89
CA LYS A 72 8.41 1.58 -6.65
C LYS A 72 7.44 1.97 -5.53
N CYS A 73 7.87 1.79 -4.28
CA CYS A 73 7.13 2.25 -3.10
C CYS A 73 7.93 3.28 -2.32
N ILE A 74 7.26 4.35 -1.89
CA ILE A 74 7.75 5.27 -0.87
C ILE A 74 6.81 5.15 0.32
N PHE A 75 7.36 4.77 1.46
CA PHE A 75 6.61 4.71 2.71
C PHE A 75 6.78 6.03 3.47
N CYS A 76 5.67 6.69 3.73
CA CYS A 76 5.64 7.93 4.50
C CYS A 76 5.02 7.65 5.88
N ASN A 77 5.54 8.31 6.91
CA ASN A 77 4.83 8.45 8.18
C ASN A 77 3.62 9.37 7.95
N GLY A 78 2.52 9.20 8.69
CA GLY A 78 1.32 10.05 8.53
C GLY A 78 1.70 11.56 8.49
N LYS A 79 1.12 12.43 7.67
CA LYS A 79 -0.26 12.54 7.16
C LYS A 79 -0.27 12.82 5.65
N GLY A 80 -0.95 11.99 4.87
CA GLY A 80 -1.53 12.37 3.58
C GLY A 80 -2.86 13.12 3.73
N ARG A 81 -3.10 13.78 4.89
CA ARG A 81 -4.12 14.81 5.25
C ARG A 81 -4.22 14.98 6.78
#